data_AF-A0A3M1KUD6-F1
#
_entry.id   AF-A0A3M1KUD6-F1
#
_cell.length_a   1.000
_cell.length_b   1.000
_cell.length_c   1.000
_cell.angle_alpha   90.00
_cell.angle_beta   90.00
_cell.angle_gamma   90.00
#
_symmetry.space_group_name_H-M   'P 1'
#
loop_
_entity.id
_entity.type
_entity.pdbx_description
1 polymer ?
#
loop_
_entity_poly.entity_id
_entity_poly.type
_entity_poly.pdbx_seq_one_letter_code
_entity_poly.pdbx_strand_id
1 'polypeptide(L)'
;MRTPLKKFTEFTNELLPNETEYLLSVQNFQDEERLDILRLVDFNAHHIDQFTPYDTTIDKRKYNHLQNWIAARLQAIDVDEQLKQILSWEEKILTDSIDAEEEKRLLNTIKNYRHPGFNFSRFYELAESYRHFLLIRLRYEDHQLVDDFLQTYRTAYLEARQIKGKLHEASLAIVGQYSGKGGESKHWEQWLSDVFYDETLEGHIRYLALVRLVFICHNYRKYDLLRPKFDYLDKKLAQGLYYSKRLLLNYYNNRLMLHSHFREYDRAVYYGYLSVRAKTHDYLLYVNNLCAVLLRLNRNDEALQLMKKALPEAKKTQNFHNRIGFVAFYMKTLNKNGLFKNAAQYGEAFLRGYRKEILQYRWHLFFSVYFESLFQQGRT
;
A
#
# COMPACT_ATOMS: atom_id res chain seq x y z
N MET A 1 -10.55 -33.29 11.59
CA MET A 1 -9.48 -33.68 10.65
C MET A 1 -8.62 -32.45 10.35
N ARG A 2 -7.28 -32.55 10.39
CA ARG A 2 -6.39 -31.45 9.99
C ARG A 2 -6.30 -31.44 8.46
N THR A 3 -6.71 -30.35 7.82
CA THR A 3 -6.51 -30.16 6.38
C THR A 3 -5.00 -30.14 6.07
N PRO A 4 -4.49 -31.04 5.22
CA PRO A 4 -3.08 -31.03 4.82
C PRO A 4 -2.69 -29.66 4.24
N LEU A 5 -1.45 -29.22 4.50
CA LEU A 5 -0.87 -27.98 3.97
C LEU A 5 -1.63 -26.67 4.28
N LYS A 6 -2.64 -26.70 5.17
CA LYS A 6 -3.46 -25.51 5.51
C LYS A 6 -2.65 -24.23 5.76
N LYS A 7 -1.60 -24.31 6.59
CA LYS A 7 -0.75 -23.15 6.91
C LYS A 7 -0.04 -22.58 5.69
N PHE A 8 0.45 -23.45 4.81
CA PHE A 8 1.11 -23.03 3.56
C PHE A 8 0.09 -22.39 2.62
N THR A 9 -1.08 -22.99 2.46
CA THR A 9 -2.18 -22.43 1.66
C THR A 9 -2.61 -21.06 2.17
N GLU A 10 -2.85 -20.92 3.48
CA GLU A 10 -3.20 -19.64 4.10
C GLU A 10 -2.11 -18.59 3.86
N PHE A 11 -0.83 -18.95 4.05
CA PHE A 11 0.30 -18.07 3.77
C PHE A 11 0.35 -17.62 2.30
N THR A 12 0.24 -18.54 1.35
CA THR A 12 0.33 -18.22 -0.08
C THR A 12 -0.86 -17.42 -0.60
N ASN A 13 -2.03 -17.56 0.02
CA ASN A 13 -3.22 -16.80 -0.35
C ASN A 13 -3.11 -15.30 -0.02
N GLU A 14 -2.18 -14.93 0.88
CA GLU A 14 -1.87 -13.54 1.21
C GLU A 14 -0.80 -12.93 0.28
N LEU A 15 -0.17 -13.73 -0.58
CA LEU A 15 0.82 -13.24 -1.54
C LEU A 15 0.15 -12.50 -2.68
N LEU A 16 0.88 -11.56 -3.27
CA LEU A 16 0.41 -10.70 -4.35
C LEU A 16 1.15 -11.05 -5.66
N PRO A 17 0.53 -10.87 -6.84
CA PRO A 17 1.14 -11.17 -8.14
C PRO A 17 2.58 -10.65 -8.31
N ASN A 18 2.82 -9.37 -8.02
CA ASN A 18 4.16 -8.79 -8.17
C ASN A 18 5.18 -9.38 -7.18
N GLU A 19 4.73 -9.89 -6.02
CA GLU A 19 5.60 -10.60 -5.08
C GLU A 19 6.07 -11.93 -5.68
N THR A 20 5.16 -12.69 -6.29
CA THR A 20 5.48 -14.00 -6.88
C THR A 20 6.26 -13.89 -8.18
N GLU A 21 6.00 -12.87 -9.00
CA GLU A 21 6.84 -12.52 -10.17
C GLU A 21 8.28 -12.22 -9.75
N TYR A 22 8.46 -11.38 -8.72
CA TYR A 22 9.78 -11.10 -8.17
C TYR A 22 10.48 -12.38 -7.70
N LEU A 23 9.78 -13.22 -6.92
CA LEU A 23 10.33 -14.47 -6.40
C LEU A 23 10.74 -15.43 -7.51
N LEU A 24 9.95 -15.55 -8.58
CA LEU A 24 10.33 -16.34 -9.76
C LEU A 24 11.54 -15.77 -10.50
N SER A 25 11.73 -14.45 -10.49
CA SER A 25 12.87 -13.79 -11.14
C SER A 25 14.20 -13.96 -10.38
N VAL A 26 14.16 -14.16 -9.05
CA VAL A 26 15.36 -14.27 -8.21
C VAL A 26 15.65 -15.67 -7.70
N GLN A 27 14.75 -16.63 -7.93
CA GLN A 27 14.97 -18.01 -7.51
C GLN A 27 16.15 -18.63 -8.28
N ASN A 28 16.89 -19.52 -7.61
CA ASN A 28 17.94 -20.35 -8.20
C ASN A 28 17.87 -21.77 -7.61
N PHE A 29 16.67 -22.35 -7.62
CA PHE A 29 16.44 -23.67 -7.04
C PHE A 29 17.02 -24.76 -7.94
N GLN A 30 17.79 -25.66 -7.33
CA GLN A 30 18.25 -26.90 -7.98
C GLN A 30 17.20 -28.03 -7.87
N ASP A 31 16.24 -27.88 -6.96
CA ASP A 31 15.16 -28.85 -6.69
C ASP A 31 13.93 -28.46 -7.53
N GLU A 32 13.65 -29.22 -8.59
CA GLU A 32 12.54 -28.95 -9.51
C GLU A 32 11.18 -28.92 -8.79
N GLU A 33 10.96 -29.78 -7.79
CA GLU A 33 9.69 -29.78 -7.04
C GLU A 33 9.45 -28.45 -6.32
N ARG A 34 10.51 -27.78 -5.82
CA ARG A 34 10.36 -26.46 -5.19
C ARG A 34 10.02 -25.38 -6.20
N LEU A 35 10.60 -25.47 -7.40
CA LEU A 35 10.31 -24.55 -8.49
C LEU A 35 8.86 -24.72 -8.96
N ASP A 36 8.38 -25.96 -9.09
CA ASP A 36 7.01 -26.22 -9.49
C ASP A 36 6.00 -25.79 -8.43
N ILE A 37 6.30 -25.97 -7.13
CA ILE A 37 5.49 -25.37 -6.07
C ILE A 37 5.48 -23.85 -6.20
N LEU A 38 6.62 -23.19 -6.43
CA LEU A 38 6.67 -21.72 -6.57
C LEU A 38 5.90 -21.23 -7.80
N ARG A 39 5.97 -21.93 -8.94
CA ARG A 39 5.16 -21.64 -10.14
C ARG A 39 3.67 -21.79 -9.85
N LEU A 40 3.28 -22.78 -9.06
CA LEU A 40 1.89 -22.96 -8.66
C LEU A 40 1.42 -21.86 -7.69
N VAL A 41 2.31 -21.41 -6.78
CA VAL A 41 2.05 -20.24 -5.93
C VAL A 41 1.83 -19.00 -6.80
N ASP A 42 2.67 -18.77 -7.80
CA ASP A 42 2.53 -17.65 -8.74
C ASP A 42 1.22 -17.72 -9.54
N PHE A 43 0.90 -18.91 -10.07
CA PHE A 43 -0.37 -19.15 -10.76
C PHE A 43 -1.57 -18.80 -9.87
N ASN A 44 -1.61 -19.31 -8.64
CA ASN A 44 -2.69 -19.04 -7.69
C ASN A 44 -2.74 -17.56 -7.26
N ALA A 45 -1.60 -16.88 -7.17
CA ALA A 45 -1.56 -15.45 -6.84
C ALA A 45 -2.23 -14.59 -7.92
N HIS A 46 -2.02 -14.95 -9.20
CA HIS A 46 -2.60 -14.29 -10.37
C HIS A 46 -4.06 -14.67 -10.65
N HIS A 47 -4.49 -15.89 -10.33
CA HIS A 47 -5.84 -16.38 -10.64
C HIS A 47 -6.74 -16.30 -9.42
N ILE A 48 -7.16 -15.09 -9.07
CA ILE A 48 -7.89 -14.81 -7.80
C ILE A 48 -9.22 -15.58 -7.67
N ASP A 49 -9.84 -15.95 -8.78
CA ASP A 49 -11.11 -16.66 -8.83
C ASP A 49 -10.95 -18.19 -8.97
N GLN A 50 -9.72 -18.68 -9.16
CA GLN A 50 -9.41 -20.09 -9.39
C GLN A 50 -8.24 -20.53 -8.52
N PHE A 51 -8.52 -21.38 -7.54
CA PHE A 51 -7.47 -21.96 -6.70
C PHE A 51 -7.14 -23.39 -7.16
N THR A 52 -5.88 -23.62 -7.47
CA THR A 52 -5.35 -24.96 -7.76
C THR A 52 -4.70 -25.53 -6.49
N PRO A 53 -5.18 -26.67 -5.96
CA PRO A 53 -4.62 -27.29 -4.75
C PRO A 53 -3.16 -27.71 -4.90
N TYR A 54 -2.40 -27.58 -3.80
CA TYR A 54 -1.02 -28.07 -3.73
C TYR A 54 -0.96 -29.60 -3.60
N ASP A 55 0.07 -30.20 -4.20
CA ASP A 55 0.29 -31.64 -4.15
C ASP A 55 0.61 -32.14 -2.72
N THR A 56 -0.29 -32.92 -2.16
CA THR A 56 -0.12 -33.47 -0.80
C THR A 56 0.87 -34.63 -0.71
N THR A 57 1.37 -35.13 -1.84
CA THR A 57 2.36 -36.22 -1.90
C THR A 57 3.79 -35.72 -1.71
N ILE A 58 4.07 -34.44 -2.01
CA ILE A 58 5.39 -33.82 -1.81
C ILE A 58 5.71 -33.68 -0.31
N ASP A 59 6.99 -33.87 0.06
CA ASP A 59 7.44 -33.71 1.44
C ASP A 59 7.09 -32.32 2.00
N LYS A 60 6.36 -32.30 3.11
CA LYS A 60 5.97 -31.10 3.88
C LYS A 60 7.16 -30.20 4.23
N ARG A 61 8.36 -30.76 4.37
CA ARG A 61 9.58 -29.99 4.62
C ARG A 61 9.90 -29.04 3.46
N LYS A 62 9.60 -29.42 2.21
CA LYS A 62 9.81 -28.55 1.04
C LYS A 62 8.88 -27.32 1.08
N TYR A 63 7.61 -27.52 1.43
CA TYR A 63 6.65 -26.41 1.64
C TYR A 63 7.11 -25.45 2.74
N ASN A 64 7.53 -25.98 3.89
CA ASN A 64 7.99 -25.15 5.00
C ASN A 64 9.27 -24.38 4.64
N HIS A 65 10.22 -25.03 3.97
CA HIS A 65 11.44 -24.38 3.49
C HIS A 65 11.11 -23.27 2.49
N LEU A 66 10.23 -23.54 1.52
CA LEU A 66 9.82 -22.55 0.53
C LEU A 66 9.10 -21.37 1.19
N GLN A 67 8.19 -21.62 2.13
CA GLN A 67 7.53 -20.57 2.91
C GLN A 67 8.53 -19.65 3.62
N ASN A 68 9.51 -20.22 4.31
CA ASN A 68 10.55 -19.44 4.99
C ASN A 68 11.43 -18.66 4.00
N TRP A 69 11.77 -19.28 2.87
CA TRP A 69 12.54 -18.62 1.82
C TRP A 69 11.77 -17.44 1.21
N ILE A 70 10.48 -17.61 0.92
CA ILE A 70 9.61 -16.52 0.41
C ILE A 70 9.58 -15.37 1.41
N ALA A 71 9.28 -15.66 2.68
CA ALA A 71 9.19 -14.64 3.73
C ALA A 71 10.52 -13.87 3.86
N ALA A 72 11.66 -14.56 3.91
CA ALA A 72 12.97 -13.94 4.01
C ALA A 72 13.31 -13.08 2.79
N ARG A 73 12.96 -13.54 1.57
CA ARG A 73 13.24 -12.79 0.33
C ARG A 73 12.42 -11.52 0.23
N LEU A 74 11.12 -11.58 0.51
CA LEU A 74 10.27 -10.40 0.51
C LEU A 74 10.66 -9.42 1.61
N GLN A 75 10.97 -9.90 2.82
CA GLN A 75 11.43 -9.03 3.91
C GLN A 75 12.73 -8.29 3.57
N ALA A 76 13.67 -8.94 2.86
CA ALA A 76 14.95 -8.32 2.49
C ALA A 76 14.82 -7.12 1.55
N ILE A 77 13.78 -7.09 0.71
CA ILE A 77 13.52 -5.98 -0.22
C ILE A 77 12.42 -5.02 0.27
N ASP A 78 11.80 -5.29 1.42
CA ASP A 78 10.70 -4.48 1.94
C ASP A 78 11.21 -3.13 2.46
N VAL A 79 10.80 -2.05 1.79
CA VAL A 79 11.23 -0.69 2.12
C VAL A 79 10.66 -0.18 3.46
N ASP A 80 9.55 -0.75 3.94
CA ASP A 80 9.02 -0.44 5.28
C ASP A 80 9.83 -1.16 6.36
N GLU A 81 10.31 -2.39 6.11
CA GLU A 81 11.22 -3.10 7.02
C GLU A 81 12.61 -2.42 7.09
N GLN A 82 13.13 -1.98 5.95
CA GLN A 82 14.35 -1.18 5.90
C GLN A 82 14.19 0.12 6.70
N LEU A 83 13.06 0.81 6.58
CA LEU A 83 12.80 2.03 7.36
C LEU A 83 12.73 1.75 8.86
N LYS A 84 12.07 0.67 9.29
CA LYS A 84 12.03 0.27 10.71
C LYS A 84 13.43 0.01 11.25
N GLN A 85 14.29 -0.63 10.47
CA GLN A 85 15.67 -0.88 10.87
C GLN A 85 16.46 0.43 11.02
N ILE A 86 16.33 1.37 10.08
CA ILE A 86 16.96 2.70 10.16
C ILE A 86 16.56 3.42 11.44
N LEU A 87 15.25 3.48 11.73
CA LEU A 87 14.73 4.14 12.93
C LEU A 87 15.19 3.45 14.23
N SER A 88 15.26 2.12 14.24
CA SER A 88 15.75 1.37 15.40
C SER A 88 17.23 1.65 15.68
N TRP A 89 18.08 1.75 14.64
CA TRP A 89 19.47 2.15 14.84
C TRP A 89 19.59 3.59 15.33
N GLU A 90 18.79 4.50 14.78
CA GLU A 90 18.79 5.91 15.20
C GLU A 90 18.45 6.05 16.69
N GLU A 91 17.36 5.41 17.14
CA GLU A 91 16.97 5.37 18.55
C GLU A 91 18.11 4.87 19.44
N LYS A 92 18.77 3.78 19.03
CA LYS A 92 19.85 3.16 19.79
C LYS A 92 21.13 3.99 19.83
N ILE A 93 21.45 4.70 18.75
CA ILE A 93 22.58 5.64 18.71
C ILE A 93 22.29 6.84 19.62
N LEU A 94 21.08 7.40 19.54
CA LEU A 94 20.68 8.55 20.35
C LEU A 94 20.60 8.25 21.85
N THR A 95 20.34 6.99 22.21
CA THR A 95 20.24 6.51 23.60
C THR A 95 21.51 5.81 24.09
N ASP A 96 22.58 5.80 23.29
CA ASP A 96 23.83 5.09 23.57
C ASP A 96 23.63 3.59 23.92
N SER A 97 22.63 2.94 23.31
CA SER A 97 22.25 1.54 23.56
C SER A 97 22.53 0.59 22.39
N ILE A 98 23.19 1.07 21.33
CA ILE A 98 23.58 0.25 20.19
C ILE A 98 24.66 -0.77 20.57
N ASP A 99 24.49 -2.03 20.17
CA ASP A 99 25.46 -3.10 20.44
C ASP A 99 26.46 -3.29 19.27
N ALA A 100 27.52 -4.09 19.51
CA ALA A 100 28.59 -4.30 18.54
C ALA A 100 28.13 -5.02 17.26
N GLU A 101 27.17 -5.95 17.34
CA GLU A 101 26.65 -6.65 16.16
C GLU A 101 25.74 -5.73 15.33
N GLU A 102 25.06 -4.79 15.97
CA GLU A 102 24.27 -3.74 15.32
C GLU A 102 25.15 -2.72 14.61
N GLU A 103 26.20 -2.23 15.27
CA GLU A 103 27.19 -1.33 14.66
C GLU A 103 27.84 -1.98 13.44
N LYS A 104 28.27 -3.24 13.56
CA LYS A 104 28.85 -3.99 12.44
C LYS A 104 27.88 -4.09 11.25
N ARG A 105 26.59 -4.31 11.51
CA ARG A 105 25.55 -4.33 10.47
C ARG A 105 25.34 -2.96 9.85
N LEU A 106 25.33 -1.89 10.64
CA LEU A 106 25.21 -0.52 10.16
C LEU A 106 26.40 -0.14 9.27
N LEU A 107 27.63 -0.34 9.75
CA LEU A 107 28.86 -0.08 8.99
C LEU A 107 28.91 -0.87 7.67
N ASN A 108 28.52 -2.14 7.70
CA ASN A 108 28.42 -2.94 6.48
C ASN A 108 27.35 -2.41 5.51
N THR A 109 26.26 -1.85 6.02
CA THR A 109 25.22 -1.22 5.20
C THR A 109 25.72 0.08 4.56
N ILE A 110 26.48 0.90 5.29
CA ILE A 110 27.11 2.12 4.77
C ILE A 110 28.13 1.76 3.69
N LYS A 111 29.01 0.78 3.97
CA LYS A 111 30.05 0.33 3.03
C LYS A 111 29.50 -0.20 1.71
N ASN A 112 28.39 -0.93 1.76
CA ASN A 112 27.78 -1.55 0.57
C ASN A 112 26.58 -0.76 0.04
N TYR A 113 26.44 0.50 0.43
CA TYR A 113 25.28 1.30 0.06
C TYR A 113 25.20 1.48 -1.46
N ARG A 114 24.00 1.32 -2.01
CA ARG A 114 23.69 1.58 -3.43
C ARG A 114 22.75 2.76 -3.53
N HIS A 115 23.21 3.82 -4.17
CA HIS A 115 22.44 5.05 -4.35
C HIS A 115 21.64 5.02 -5.67
N PRO A 116 20.40 5.55 -5.71
CA PRO A 116 19.61 6.01 -4.57
C PRO A 116 18.78 4.89 -3.93
N GLY A 117 18.83 4.77 -2.60
CA GLY A 117 17.92 3.91 -1.84
C GLY A 117 16.51 4.53 -1.70
N PHE A 118 15.50 3.73 -1.38
CA PHE A 118 14.12 4.24 -1.22
C PHE A 118 14.00 5.28 -0.09
N ASN A 119 14.65 5.02 1.04
CA ASN A 119 14.66 5.88 2.23
C ASN A 119 16.00 6.63 2.41
N PHE A 120 16.66 7.00 1.31
CA PHE A 120 18.02 7.56 1.33
C PHE A 120 18.21 8.71 2.33
N SER A 121 17.34 9.72 2.36
CA SER A 121 17.52 10.87 3.26
C SER A 121 17.48 10.45 4.73
N ARG A 122 16.62 9.48 5.09
CA ARG A 122 16.57 8.97 6.47
C ARG A 122 17.83 8.20 6.83
N PHE A 123 18.36 7.41 5.89
CA PHE A 123 19.63 6.72 6.09
C PHE A 123 20.81 7.69 6.18
N TYR A 124 20.78 8.80 5.43
CA TYR A 124 21.78 9.87 5.50
C TYR A 124 21.73 10.57 6.88
N GLU A 125 20.54 10.94 7.37
CA GLU A 125 20.34 11.53 8.70
C GLU A 125 20.85 10.60 9.82
N LEU A 126 20.56 9.29 9.71
CA LEU A 126 21.12 8.26 10.62
C LEU A 126 22.66 8.26 10.60
N ALA A 127 23.28 8.28 9.41
CA ALA A 127 24.73 8.31 9.27
C ALA A 127 25.34 9.59 9.87
N GLU A 128 24.67 10.74 9.75
CA GLU A 128 25.08 11.97 10.43
C GLU A 128 25.09 11.79 11.95
N SER A 129 24.00 11.26 12.53
CA SER A 129 23.92 10.96 13.97
C SER A 129 25.02 9.98 14.41
N TYR A 130 25.27 8.95 13.61
CA TYR A 130 26.30 7.96 13.90
C TYR A 130 27.73 8.54 13.83
N ARG A 131 28.02 9.43 12.88
CA ARG A 131 29.31 10.12 12.81
C ARG A 131 29.62 10.87 14.11
N HIS A 132 28.63 11.59 14.65
CA HIS A 132 28.80 12.31 15.93
C HIS A 132 29.05 11.34 17.09
N PHE A 133 28.31 10.23 17.14
CA PHE A 133 28.49 9.17 18.13
C PHE A 133 29.92 8.59 18.12
N LEU A 134 30.47 8.35 16.92
CA LEU A 134 31.83 7.83 16.72
C LEU A 134 32.91 8.84 17.11
N LEU A 135 32.72 10.12 16.75
CA LEU A 135 33.70 11.18 16.98
C LEU A 135 33.98 11.41 18.47
N ILE A 136 32.91 11.50 19.29
CA ILE A 136 33.02 11.68 20.74
C ILE A 136 33.77 10.49 21.40
N ARG A 137 33.67 9.31 20.79
CA ARG A 137 34.25 8.05 21.28
C ARG A 137 35.60 7.73 20.64
N LEU A 138 36.19 8.67 19.89
CA LEU A 138 37.52 8.55 19.26
C LEU A 138 37.66 7.33 18.33
N ARG A 139 36.57 6.91 17.67
CA ARG A 139 36.56 5.76 16.74
C ARG A 139 36.91 6.19 15.32
N TYR A 140 38.18 6.49 15.07
CA TYR A 140 38.63 7.18 13.86
C TYR A 140 38.40 6.42 12.55
N GLU A 141 38.64 5.10 12.49
CA GLU A 141 38.48 4.32 11.25
C GLU A 141 37.01 4.26 10.80
N ASP A 142 36.12 3.91 11.73
CA ASP A 142 34.68 3.91 11.48
C ASP A 142 34.17 5.31 11.15
N HIS A 143 34.69 6.33 11.84
CA HIS A 143 34.34 7.73 11.57
C HIS A 143 34.70 8.12 10.13
N GLN A 144 35.89 7.76 9.64
CA GLN A 144 36.30 8.07 8.26
C GLN A 144 35.37 7.43 7.24
N LEU A 145 35.01 6.15 7.42
CA LEU A 145 34.05 5.47 6.53
C LEU A 145 32.71 6.20 6.46
N VAL A 146 32.19 6.64 7.61
CA VAL A 146 30.92 7.36 7.69
C VAL A 146 31.03 8.77 7.10
N ASP A 147 32.14 9.47 7.36
CA ASP A 147 32.35 10.82 6.81
C ASP A 147 32.48 10.80 5.29
N ASP A 148 33.21 9.85 4.72
CA ASP A 148 33.34 9.67 3.27
C ASP A 148 31.97 9.43 2.61
N PHE A 149 31.12 8.61 3.24
CA PHE A 149 29.74 8.39 2.80
C PHE A 149 28.94 9.71 2.79
N LEU A 150 29.01 10.48 3.89
CA LEU A 150 28.28 11.75 4.01
C LEU A 150 28.76 12.78 2.99
N GLN A 151 30.07 12.93 2.78
CA GLN A 151 30.61 13.85 1.78
C GLN A 151 30.20 13.46 0.36
N THR A 152 30.27 12.16 0.05
CA THR A 152 29.90 11.63 -1.28
C THR A 152 28.44 11.95 -1.63
N TYR A 153 27.52 11.84 -0.67
CA TYR A 153 26.09 11.97 -0.92
C TYR A 153 25.46 13.30 -0.46
N ARG A 154 26.28 14.25 0.02
CA ARG A 154 25.81 15.54 0.56
C ARG A 154 24.92 16.31 -0.41
N THR A 155 25.33 16.42 -1.67
CA THR A 155 24.58 17.15 -2.71
C THR A 155 23.21 16.53 -2.94
N ALA A 156 23.15 15.21 -3.12
CA ALA A 156 21.89 14.48 -3.33
C ALA A 156 20.95 14.62 -2.12
N TYR A 157 21.48 14.62 -0.89
CA TYR A 157 20.68 14.84 0.32
C TYR A 157 20.07 16.25 0.37
N LEU A 158 20.86 17.28 0.06
CA LEU A 158 20.38 18.66 0.03
C LEU A 158 19.29 18.86 -1.04
N GLU A 159 19.46 18.28 -2.22
CA GLU A 159 18.46 18.27 -3.28
C GLU A 159 17.17 17.56 -2.85
N ALA A 160 17.29 16.36 -2.28
CA ALA A 160 16.15 15.60 -1.76
C ALA A 160 15.34 16.41 -0.72
N ARG A 161 16.03 17.14 0.16
CA ARG A 161 15.40 18.01 1.16
C ARG A 161 14.64 19.18 0.52
N GLN A 162 15.21 19.82 -0.50
CA GLN A 162 14.53 20.90 -1.24
C GLN A 162 13.27 20.38 -1.95
N ILE A 163 13.37 19.25 -2.63
CA ILE A 163 12.23 18.63 -3.33
C ILE A 163 11.13 18.24 -2.34
N LYS A 164 11.48 17.70 -1.17
CA LYS A 164 10.51 17.42 -0.09
C LYS A 164 9.77 18.66 0.37
N GLY A 165 10.47 19.79 0.53
CA GLY A 165 9.85 21.08 0.83
C GLY A 165 8.82 21.48 -0.22
N LYS A 166 9.23 21.42 -1.50
CA LYS A 166 8.34 21.76 -2.64
C LYS A 166 7.16 20.79 -2.79
N LEU A 167 7.32 19.51 -2.46
CA LEU A 167 6.23 18.53 -2.39
C LEU A 167 5.19 18.90 -1.31
N HIS A 168 5.61 19.48 -0.19
CA HIS A 168 4.71 19.94 0.85
C HIS A 168 3.83 21.10 0.35
N GLU A 169 4.43 22.09 -0.30
CA GLU A 169 3.71 23.21 -0.93
C GLU A 169 2.68 22.72 -1.96
N ALA A 170 3.08 21.78 -2.85
CA ALA A 170 2.17 21.15 -3.79
C ALA A 170 1.00 20.45 -3.07
N SER A 171 1.27 19.77 -1.95
CA SER A 171 0.24 19.08 -1.17
C SER A 171 -0.80 20.06 -0.61
N LEU A 172 -0.36 21.19 -0.05
CA LEU A 172 -1.25 22.23 0.46
C LEU A 172 -2.16 22.79 -0.64
N ALA A 173 -1.61 23.06 -1.83
CA ALA A 173 -2.39 23.54 -2.97
C ALA A 173 -3.44 22.52 -3.43
N ILE A 174 -3.03 21.25 -3.60
CA ILE A 174 -3.90 20.16 -4.10
C ILE A 174 -5.04 19.86 -3.12
N VAL A 175 -4.73 19.75 -1.83
CA VAL A 175 -5.73 19.46 -0.79
C VAL A 175 -6.62 20.68 -0.54
N GLY A 176 -6.05 21.89 -0.58
CA GLY A 176 -6.78 23.16 -0.49
C GLY A 176 -7.89 23.24 -1.54
N GLN A 177 -7.58 22.90 -2.79
CA GLN A 177 -8.57 22.83 -3.87
C GLN A 177 -9.70 21.83 -3.58
N TYR A 178 -9.36 20.62 -3.11
CA TYR A 178 -10.36 19.59 -2.78
C TYR A 178 -11.33 20.03 -1.66
N SER A 179 -10.84 20.81 -0.69
CA SER A 179 -11.65 21.35 0.40
C SER A 179 -12.45 22.62 0.06
N GLY A 180 -12.37 23.10 -1.18
CA GLY A 180 -13.02 24.34 -1.63
C GLY A 180 -12.36 25.63 -1.11
N LYS A 181 -11.13 25.54 -0.59
CA LYS A 181 -10.40 26.65 0.06
C LYS A 181 -9.14 27.12 -0.70
N GLY A 182 -8.84 26.55 -1.87
CA GLY A 182 -7.57 26.78 -2.58
C GLY A 182 -7.72 27.12 -4.07
N GLY A 183 -6.66 27.73 -4.62
CA GLY A 183 -6.52 28.05 -6.05
C GLY A 183 -6.19 26.86 -6.95
N GLU A 184 -5.86 27.12 -8.21
CA GLU A 184 -5.56 26.11 -9.23
C GLU A 184 -4.26 25.32 -8.93
N SER A 185 -4.32 23.98 -8.88
CA SER A 185 -3.15 23.12 -8.60
C SER A 185 -2.54 22.46 -9.85
N LYS A 186 -3.13 22.69 -11.03
CA LYS A 186 -2.74 22.08 -12.32
C LYS A 186 -1.29 22.36 -12.72
N HIS A 187 -0.73 23.51 -12.34
CA HIS A 187 0.64 23.89 -12.66
C HIS A 187 1.70 22.95 -12.06
N TRP A 188 1.35 22.19 -11.01
CA TRP A 188 2.24 21.19 -10.40
C TRP A 188 2.39 19.91 -11.23
N GLU A 189 1.51 19.67 -12.21
CA GLU A 189 1.43 18.42 -12.97
C GLU A 189 2.76 18.03 -13.64
N GLN A 190 3.38 18.96 -14.37
CA GLN A 190 4.63 18.69 -15.08
C GLN A 190 5.77 18.40 -14.10
N TRP A 191 5.96 19.28 -13.12
CA TRP A 191 7.04 19.13 -12.13
C TRP A 191 6.92 17.83 -11.33
N LEU A 192 5.71 17.44 -10.90
CA LEU A 192 5.52 16.16 -10.22
C LEU A 192 5.79 14.96 -11.14
N SER A 193 5.49 15.08 -12.43
CA SER A 193 5.81 14.03 -13.42
C SER A 193 7.31 13.88 -13.60
N ASP A 194 8.04 14.99 -13.65
CA ASP A 194 9.49 15.00 -13.77
C ASP A 194 10.13 14.35 -12.53
N VAL A 195 9.71 14.76 -11.32
CA VAL A 195 10.16 14.17 -10.06
C VAL A 195 9.85 12.66 -9.99
N PHE A 196 8.70 12.21 -10.49
CA PHE A 196 8.35 10.79 -10.47
C PHE A 196 9.29 9.95 -11.35
N TYR A 197 9.63 10.45 -12.55
CA TYR A 197 10.46 9.71 -13.50
C TYR A 197 11.97 9.84 -13.28
N ASP A 198 12.41 10.80 -12.48
CA ASP A 198 13.81 10.98 -12.16
C ASP A 198 14.35 9.81 -11.30
N GLU A 199 15.09 8.89 -11.93
CA GLU A 199 15.68 7.73 -11.24
C GLU A 199 16.91 8.06 -10.39
N THR A 200 17.40 9.31 -10.42
CA THR A 200 18.48 9.77 -9.54
C THR A 200 17.98 10.14 -8.13
N LEU A 201 16.67 10.36 -7.98
CA LEU A 201 16.03 10.68 -6.70
C LEU A 201 15.68 9.44 -5.88
N GLU A 202 15.59 9.62 -4.57
CA GLU A 202 15.15 8.56 -3.66
C GLU A 202 13.72 8.12 -3.96
N GLY A 203 13.48 6.81 -3.87
CA GLY A 203 12.20 6.21 -4.25
C GLY A 203 11.01 6.77 -3.46
N HIS A 204 11.19 7.14 -2.19
CA HIS A 204 10.11 7.72 -1.38
C HIS A 204 9.60 9.06 -1.94
N ILE A 205 10.50 9.97 -2.36
CA ILE A 205 10.13 11.25 -2.98
C ILE A 205 9.35 11.03 -4.28
N ARG A 206 9.86 10.13 -5.11
CA ARG A 206 9.24 9.77 -6.39
C ARG A 206 7.84 9.21 -6.20
N TYR A 207 7.67 8.30 -5.23
CA TYR A 207 6.37 7.76 -4.87
C TYR A 207 5.42 8.84 -4.35
N LEU A 208 5.89 9.76 -3.49
CA LEU A 208 5.08 10.88 -3.01
C LEU A 208 4.60 11.77 -4.16
N ALA A 209 5.45 12.04 -5.16
CA ALA A 209 5.08 12.80 -6.35
C ALA A 209 3.94 12.11 -7.13
N LEU A 210 4.02 10.78 -7.32
CA LEU A 210 2.94 10.00 -7.94
C LEU A 210 1.62 10.11 -7.16
N VAL A 211 1.65 9.99 -5.83
CA VAL A 211 0.45 10.13 -4.99
C VAL A 211 -0.24 11.47 -5.27
N ARG A 212 0.52 12.57 -5.37
CA ARG A 212 -0.02 13.91 -5.63
C ARG A 212 -0.55 14.06 -7.05
N LEU A 213 0.12 13.47 -8.03
CA LEU A 213 -0.38 13.37 -9.40
C LEU A 213 -1.73 12.65 -9.47
N VAL A 214 -1.90 11.57 -8.70
CA VAL A 214 -3.19 10.87 -8.60
C VAL A 214 -4.27 11.84 -8.13
N PHE A 215 -4.05 12.63 -7.08
CA PHE A 215 -5.02 13.64 -6.62
C PHE A 215 -5.32 14.71 -7.69
N ILE A 216 -4.31 15.28 -8.35
CA ILE A 216 -4.50 16.25 -9.44
C ILE A 216 -5.37 15.63 -10.54
N CYS A 217 -5.03 14.42 -11.00
CA CYS A 217 -5.74 13.77 -12.08
C CYS A 217 -7.20 13.45 -11.70
N HIS A 218 -7.49 13.16 -10.42
CA HIS A 218 -8.86 13.02 -9.94
C HIS A 218 -9.61 14.35 -9.94
N ASN A 219 -8.99 15.43 -9.45
CA ASN A 219 -9.60 16.76 -9.39
C ASN A 219 -9.92 17.32 -10.79
N TYR A 220 -9.04 17.10 -11.76
CA TYR A 220 -9.17 17.61 -13.13
C TYR A 220 -9.67 16.58 -14.16
N ARG A 221 -10.00 15.36 -13.71
CA ARG A 221 -10.44 14.23 -14.57
C ARG A 221 -9.45 13.87 -15.69
N LYS A 222 -8.14 14.02 -15.46
CA LYS A 222 -7.07 13.74 -16.43
C LYS A 222 -6.44 12.35 -16.22
N TYR A 223 -7.25 11.30 -16.31
CA TYR A 223 -6.80 9.95 -15.96
C TYR A 223 -5.81 9.32 -16.95
N ASP A 224 -5.82 9.76 -18.22
CA ASP A 224 -4.90 9.25 -19.25
C ASP A 224 -3.42 9.43 -18.87
N LEU A 225 -3.11 10.50 -18.13
CA LEU A 225 -1.75 10.81 -17.67
C LEU A 225 -1.20 9.82 -16.65
N LEU A 226 -2.07 9.05 -16.00
CA LEU A 226 -1.70 8.09 -14.96
C LEU A 226 -1.34 6.71 -15.51
N ARG A 227 -1.91 6.30 -16.65
CA ARG A 227 -1.64 4.97 -17.24
C ARG A 227 -0.15 4.66 -17.40
N PRO A 228 0.65 5.46 -18.15
CA PRO A 228 2.07 5.16 -18.34
C PRO A 228 2.86 5.19 -17.02
N LYS A 229 2.44 6.00 -16.05
CA LYS A 229 3.09 6.08 -14.73
C LYS A 229 2.86 4.81 -13.92
N PHE A 230 1.64 4.29 -13.95
CA PHE A 230 1.34 3.02 -13.30
C PHE A 230 1.97 1.83 -14.02
N ASP A 231 2.03 1.84 -15.36
CA ASP A 231 2.71 0.77 -16.11
C ASP A 231 4.23 0.77 -15.85
N TYR A 232 4.82 1.95 -15.65
CA TYR A 232 6.21 2.06 -15.19
C TYR A 232 6.38 1.52 -13.77
N LEU A 233 5.52 1.92 -12.83
CA LEU A 233 5.58 1.47 -11.44
C LEU A 233 5.37 -0.05 -11.31
N ASP A 234 4.47 -0.63 -12.10
CA ASP A 234 4.20 -2.07 -12.18
C ASP A 234 5.48 -2.86 -12.48
N LYS A 235 6.23 -2.44 -13.51
CA LYS A 235 7.52 -3.06 -13.88
C LYS A 235 8.54 -2.98 -12.75
N LYS A 236 8.61 -1.84 -12.04
CA LYS A 236 9.55 -1.66 -10.92
C LYS A 236 9.16 -2.55 -9.73
N LEU A 237 7.87 -2.63 -9.40
CA LEU A 237 7.36 -3.50 -8.33
C LEU A 237 7.61 -4.98 -8.63
N ALA A 238 7.38 -5.43 -9.87
CA ALA A 238 7.68 -6.80 -10.31
C ALA A 238 9.17 -7.16 -10.21
N GLN A 239 10.07 -6.16 -10.30
CA GLN A 239 11.51 -6.32 -10.09
C GLN A 239 11.92 -6.30 -8.61
N GLY A 240 10.96 -6.15 -7.69
CA GLY A 240 11.21 -6.00 -6.26
C GLY A 240 11.68 -4.60 -5.85
N LEU A 241 11.63 -3.61 -6.75
CA LEU A 241 11.97 -2.22 -6.45
C LEU A 241 10.76 -1.51 -5.83
N TYR A 242 11.01 -0.71 -4.80
CA TYR A 242 9.98 0.06 -4.06
C TYR A 242 8.92 -0.81 -3.39
N TYR A 243 9.23 -2.10 -3.21
CA TYR A 243 8.30 -3.03 -2.63
C TYR A 243 8.13 -2.74 -1.14
N SER A 244 6.88 -2.52 -0.73
CA SER A 244 6.38 -3.00 0.55
C SER A 244 4.95 -3.46 0.31
N LYS A 245 4.46 -4.39 1.15
CA LYS A 245 3.07 -4.86 1.02
C LYS A 245 2.07 -3.70 1.07
N ARG A 246 2.33 -2.68 1.89
CA ARG A 246 1.51 -1.46 1.98
C ARG A 246 1.47 -0.67 0.66
N LEU A 247 2.63 -0.42 0.05
CA LEU A 247 2.73 0.34 -1.20
C LEU A 247 2.07 -0.42 -2.36
N LEU A 248 2.25 -1.74 -2.40
CA LEU A 248 1.70 -2.60 -3.45
C LEU A 248 0.16 -2.66 -3.39
N LEU A 249 -0.43 -2.77 -2.19
CA LEU A 249 -1.89 -2.72 -2.03
C LEU A 249 -2.47 -1.36 -2.43
N ASN A 250 -1.76 -0.27 -2.12
CA ASN A 250 -2.16 1.08 -2.55
C ASN A 250 -2.12 1.21 -4.08
N TYR A 251 -1.05 0.69 -4.71
CA TYR A 251 -0.93 0.59 -6.17
C TYR A 251 -2.14 -0.12 -6.78
N TYR A 252 -2.52 -1.29 -6.27
CA TYR A 252 -3.68 -2.02 -6.78
C TYR A 252 -5.00 -1.28 -6.60
N ASN A 253 -5.22 -0.62 -5.45
CA ASN A 253 -6.41 0.21 -5.29
C ASN A 253 -6.44 1.37 -6.30
N ASN A 254 -5.29 1.99 -6.61
CA ASN A 254 -5.22 3.03 -7.64
C ASN A 254 -5.48 2.47 -9.04
N ARG A 255 -4.99 1.26 -9.36
CA ARG A 255 -5.31 0.56 -10.61
C ARG A 255 -6.81 0.27 -10.71
N LEU A 256 -7.46 -0.18 -9.64
CA LEU A 256 -8.91 -0.34 -9.61
C LEU A 256 -9.61 0.97 -10.00
N MET A 257 -9.20 2.10 -9.40
CA MET A 257 -9.84 3.39 -9.68
C MET A 257 -9.64 3.82 -11.13
N LEU A 258 -8.43 3.61 -11.66
CA LEU A 258 -8.09 3.90 -13.05
C LEU A 258 -8.92 3.04 -14.02
N HIS A 259 -8.93 1.72 -13.86
CA HIS A 259 -9.69 0.82 -14.73
C HIS A 259 -11.20 1.07 -14.63
N SER A 260 -11.71 1.37 -13.43
CA SER A 260 -13.13 1.74 -13.22
C SER A 260 -13.50 3.03 -13.96
N HIS A 261 -12.60 4.01 -14.03
CA HIS A 261 -12.81 5.23 -14.81
C HIS A 261 -12.98 4.93 -16.30
N PHE A 262 -12.11 4.08 -16.85
CA PHE A 262 -12.14 3.66 -18.26
C PHE A 262 -13.17 2.57 -18.57
N ARG A 263 -14.02 2.20 -17.61
CA ARG A 263 -15.03 1.15 -17.74
C ARG A 263 -14.44 -0.24 -18.03
N GLU A 264 -13.18 -0.46 -17.70
CA GLU A 264 -12.49 -1.76 -17.74
C GLU A 264 -12.82 -2.54 -16.45
N TYR A 265 -14.10 -2.87 -16.26
CA TYR A 265 -14.60 -3.28 -14.94
C TYR A 265 -14.05 -4.63 -14.45
N ASP A 266 -13.78 -5.59 -15.33
CA ASP A 266 -13.20 -6.88 -14.92
C ASP A 266 -11.80 -6.68 -14.32
N ARG A 267 -10.99 -5.84 -14.96
CA ARG A 267 -9.68 -5.42 -14.42
C ARG A 267 -9.83 -4.63 -13.13
N ALA A 268 -10.83 -3.76 -13.04
CA ALA A 268 -11.08 -3.00 -11.82
C ALA A 268 -11.41 -3.92 -10.64
N VAL A 269 -12.25 -4.94 -10.85
CA VAL A 269 -12.56 -5.95 -9.82
C VAL A 269 -11.32 -6.75 -9.45
N TYR A 270 -10.56 -7.21 -10.44
CA TYR A 270 -9.31 -7.94 -10.24
C TYR A 270 -8.36 -7.20 -9.30
N TYR A 271 -8.00 -5.96 -9.65
CA TYR A 271 -7.12 -5.13 -8.82
C TYR A 271 -7.75 -4.76 -7.47
N GLY A 272 -9.07 -4.61 -7.41
CA GLY A 272 -9.78 -4.39 -6.15
C GLY A 272 -9.60 -5.54 -5.17
N TYR A 273 -9.75 -6.78 -5.62
CA TYR A 273 -9.54 -7.94 -4.78
C TYR A 273 -8.10 -8.05 -4.29
N LEU A 274 -7.13 -7.75 -5.14
CA LEU A 274 -5.72 -7.69 -4.73
C LEU A 274 -5.50 -6.64 -3.64
N SER A 275 -6.08 -5.44 -3.78
CA SER A 275 -5.92 -4.35 -2.80
C SER A 275 -6.47 -4.64 -1.40
N VAL A 276 -7.43 -5.57 -1.26
CA VAL A 276 -8.04 -5.93 0.02
C VAL A 276 -7.48 -7.23 0.63
N ARG A 277 -6.41 -7.81 0.05
CA ARG A 277 -5.80 -9.05 0.55
C ARG A 277 -5.17 -8.91 1.93
N ALA A 278 -4.77 -7.70 2.35
CA ALA A 278 -4.28 -7.46 3.70
C ALA A 278 -4.90 -6.20 4.32
N LYS A 279 -4.89 -6.17 5.66
CA LYS A 279 -5.48 -5.08 6.45
C LYS A 279 -4.43 -4.01 6.74
N THR A 280 -4.50 -2.90 6.01
CA THR A 280 -3.71 -1.69 6.27
C THR A 280 -4.59 -0.59 6.88
N HIS A 281 -4.00 0.57 7.21
CA HIS A 281 -4.75 1.75 7.64
C HIS A 281 -5.83 2.18 6.62
N ASP A 282 -5.56 1.96 5.33
CA ASP A 282 -6.44 2.33 4.22
C ASP A 282 -7.38 1.19 3.79
N TYR A 283 -7.40 0.06 4.50
CA TYR A 283 -8.18 -1.13 4.13
C TYR A 283 -9.67 -0.81 3.84
N LEU A 284 -10.30 0.03 4.67
CA LEU A 284 -11.70 0.39 4.46
C LEU A 284 -11.93 1.25 3.22
N LEU A 285 -10.95 2.11 2.86
CA LEU A 285 -11.01 2.85 1.60
C LEU A 285 -11.02 1.87 0.42
N TYR A 286 -10.15 0.85 0.46
CA TYR A 286 -10.04 -0.14 -0.61
C TYR A 286 -11.32 -0.98 -0.73
N VAL A 287 -11.88 -1.43 0.40
CA VAL A 287 -13.17 -2.12 0.47
C VAL A 287 -14.30 -1.27 -0.13
N ASN A 288 -14.36 0.02 0.23
CA ASN A 288 -15.38 0.92 -0.30
C ASN A 288 -15.29 1.06 -1.83
N ASN A 289 -14.07 1.19 -2.36
CA ASN A 289 -13.84 1.32 -3.80
C ASN A 289 -14.21 0.03 -4.56
N LEU A 290 -13.80 -1.14 -4.08
CA LEU A 290 -14.21 -2.42 -4.66
C LEU A 290 -15.73 -2.63 -4.59
N CYS A 291 -16.35 -2.35 -3.45
CA CYS A 291 -17.81 -2.43 -3.30
C CYS A 291 -18.53 -1.54 -4.31
N ALA A 292 -18.05 -0.32 -4.53
CA ALA A 292 -18.62 0.58 -5.53
C ALA A 292 -18.57 0.00 -6.96
N VAL A 293 -17.49 -0.69 -7.32
CA VAL A 293 -17.35 -1.36 -8.63
C VAL A 293 -18.28 -2.59 -8.71
N LEU A 294 -18.31 -3.44 -7.68
CA LEU A 294 -19.18 -4.62 -7.65
C LEU A 294 -20.66 -4.25 -7.78
N LEU A 295 -21.10 -3.20 -7.09
CA LEU A 295 -22.47 -2.69 -7.19
C LEU A 295 -22.80 -2.14 -8.59
N ARG A 296 -21.83 -1.55 -9.32
CA ARG A 296 -22.03 -1.11 -10.71
C ARG A 296 -22.21 -2.29 -11.66
N LEU A 297 -21.59 -3.43 -11.36
CA LEU A 297 -21.70 -4.68 -12.11
C LEU A 297 -22.91 -5.53 -11.68
N ASN A 298 -23.78 -5.03 -10.79
CA ASN A 298 -24.88 -5.79 -10.19
C ASN A 298 -24.44 -7.07 -9.45
N ARG A 299 -23.16 -7.17 -9.04
CA ARG A 299 -22.62 -8.26 -8.20
C ARG A 299 -22.99 -8.01 -6.72
N ASN A 300 -24.29 -7.89 -6.46
CA ASN A 300 -24.84 -7.36 -5.21
C ASN A 300 -24.59 -8.26 -4.00
N ASP A 301 -24.74 -9.58 -4.16
CA ASP A 301 -24.49 -10.56 -3.10
C ASP A 301 -23.03 -10.54 -2.67
N GLU A 302 -22.14 -10.52 -3.65
CA GLU A 302 -20.69 -10.49 -3.44
C GLU A 302 -20.25 -9.20 -2.74
N ALA A 303 -20.78 -8.05 -3.18
CA ALA A 303 -20.56 -6.77 -2.50
C ALA A 303 -21.03 -6.82 -1.04
N LEU A 304 -22.19 -7.42 -0.75
CA LEU A 304 -22.68 -7.59 0.62
C LEU A 304 -21.74 -8.48 1.46
N GLN A 305 -21.24 -9.58 0.90
CA GLN A 305 -20.30 -10.45 1.60
C GLN A 305 -18.96 -9.76 1.89
N LEU A 306 -18.43 -9.00 0.93
CA LEU A 306 -17.24 -8.17 1.12
C LEU A 306 -17.43 -7.20 2.29
N MET A 307 -18.55 -6.46 2.32
CA MET A 307 -18.83 -5.51 3.39
C MET A 307 -19.01 -6.21 4.75
N LYS A 308 -19.71 -7.35 4.80
CA LYS A 308 -19.86 -8.14 6.04
C LYS A 308 -18.50 -8.57 6.62
N LYS A 309 -17.58 -9.06 5.76
CA LYS A 309 -16.23 -9.45 6.18
C LYS A 309 -15.41 -8.27 6.74
N ALA A 310 -15.61 -7.07 6.20
CA ALA A 310 -14.90 -5.86 6.62
C ALA A 310 -15.55 -5.12 7.81
N LEU A 311 -16.75 -5.52 8.25
CA LEU A 311 -17.49 -4.88 9.35
C LEU A 311 -16.69 -4.76 10.66
N PRO A 312 -15.89 -5.75 11.11
CA PRO A 312 -15.08 -5.61 12.32
C PRO A 312 -14.08 -4.44 12.23
N GLU A 313 -13.49 -4.19 11.06
CA GLU A 313 -12.53 -3.10 10.87
C GLU A 313 -13.23 -1.73 10.83
N ALA A 314 -14.43 -1.67 10.24
CA ALA A 314 -15.26 -0.47 10.21
C ALA A 314 -15.67 0.02 11.62
N LYS A 315 -15.78 -0.90 12.60
CA LYS A 315 -16.07 -0.55 13.99
C LYS A 315 -14.86 0.04 14.72
N LYS A 316 -13.64 -0.33 14.32
CA LYS A 316 -12.38 0.07 14.97
C LYS A 316 -11.81 1.37 14.42
N THR A 317 -12.11 1.72 13.17
CA THR A 317 -11.54 2.92 12.56
C THR A 317 -12.03 4.22 13.22
N GLN A 318 -11.10 5.15 13.41
CA GLN A 318 -11.38 6.53 13.82
C GLN A 318 -11.51 7.48 12.61
N ASN A 319 -11.20 6.99 11.40
CA ASN A 319 -11.33 7.78 10.18
C ASN A 319 -12.81 7.82 9.75
N PHE A 320 -13.53 8.85 10.21
CA PHE A 320 -14.96 9.02 9.92
C PHE A 320 -15.27 9.16 8.44
N HIS A 321 -14.36 9.74 7.65
CA HIS A 321 -14.54 9.85 6.21
C HIS A 321 -14.69 8.48 5.54
N ASN A 322 -13.83 7.52 5.90
CA ASN A 322 -13.91 6.14 5.39
C ASN A 322 -15.03 5.34 6.06
N ARG A 323 -15.28 5.57 7.36
CA ARG A 323 -16.34 4.89 8.11
C ARG A 323 -17.74 5.21 7.60
N ILE A 324 -18.03 6.48 7.35
CA ILE A 324 -19.32 6.91 6.80
C ILE A 324 -19.50 6.38 5.37
N GLY A 325 -18.43 6.41 4.56
CA GLY A 325 -18.42 5.78 3.24
C GLY A 325 -18.78 4.29 3.32
N PHE A 326 -18.15 3.57 4.25
CA PHE A 326 -18.44 2.16 4.48
C PHE A 326 -19.89 1.91 4.86
N VAL A 327 -20.43 2.68 5.80
CA VAL A 327 -21.82 2.54 6.24
C VAL A 327 -22.79 2.80 5.10
N ALA A 328 -22.56 3.84 4.30
CA ALA A 328 -23.40 4.13 3.15
C ALA A 328 -23.36 3.01 2.11
N PHE A 329 -22.17 2.48 1.77
CA PHE A 329 -22.07 1.35 0.87
C PHE A 329 -22.69 0.08 1.45
N TYR A 330 -22.58 -0.17 2.75
CA TYR A 330 -23.19 -1.32 3.39
C TYR A 330 -24.72 -1.26 3.30
N MET A 331 -25.32 -0.12 3.64
CA MET A 331 -26.76 0.10 3.43
C MET A 331 -27.16 -0.08 1.97
N LYS A 332 -26.33 0.40 1.03
CA LYS A 332 -26.60 0.25 -0.40
C LYS A 332 -26.58 -1.21 -0.83
N THR A 333 -25.64 -2.01 -0.34
CA THR A 333 -25.63 -3.46 -0.58
C THR A 333 -26.85 -4.14 0.01
N LEU A 334 -27.32 -3.74 1.19
CA LEU A 334 -28.55 -4.28 1.77
C LEU A 334 -29.78 -3.96 0.90
N ASN A 335 -29.93 -2.70 0.45
CA ASN A 335 -31.00 -2.29 -0.46
C ASN A 335 -30.97 -3.07 -1.77
N LYS A 336 -29.80 -3.24 -2.38
CA LYS A 336 -29.67 -3.98 -3.65
C LYS A 336 -29.93 -5.49 -3.52
N ASN A 337 -29.94 -6.01 -2.30
CA ASN A 337 -30.33 -7.39 -1.99
C ASN A 337 -31.75 -7.49 -1.37
N GLY A 338 -32.57 -6.43 -1.49
CA GLY A 338 -33.95 -6.43 -0.99
C GLY A 338 -34.09 -6.33 0.54
N LEU A 339 -33.00 -6.13 1.28
CA LEU A 339 -32.98 -6.07 2.74
C LEU A 339 -33.24 -4.64 3.26
N PHE A 340 -34.30 -3.99 2.75
CA PHE A 340 -34.57 -2.56 2.98
C PHE A 340 -34.76 -2.22 4.45
N LYS A 341 -35.53 -3.03 5.19
CA LYS A 341 -35.76 -2.85 6.63
C LYS A 341 -34.43 -2.88 7.42
N ASN A 342 -33.53 -3.80 7.08
CA ASN A 342 -32.22 -3.90 7.74
C ASN A 342 -31.36 -2.68 7.41
N ALA A 343 -31.40 -2.20 6.17
CA ALA A 343 -30.67 -1.01 5.75
C ALA A 343 -31.16 0.25 6.49
N ALA A 344 -32.47 0.45 6.58
CA ALA A 344 -33.08 1.56 7.29
C ALA A 344 -32.77 1.52 8.80
N GLN A 345 -32.93 0.37 9.44
CA GLN A 345 -32.59 0.21 10.87
C GLN A 345 -31.11 0.49 11.15
N TYR A 346 -30.21 0.01 10.29
CA TYR A 346 -28.78 0.25 10.43
C TYR A 346 -28.44 1.74 10.24
N GLY A 347 -29.04 2.39 9.23
CA GLY A 347 -28.89 3.82 8.97
C GLY A 347 -29.37 4.67 10.14
N GLU A 348 -30.55 4.37 10.68
CA GLU A 348 -31.13 5.09 11.82
C GLU A 348 -30.23 4.97 13.06
N ALA A 349 -29.77 3.76 13.39
CA ALA A 349 -28.88 3.55 14.52
C ALA A 349 -27.55 4.33 14.35
N PHE A 350 -26.98 4.32 13.14
CA PHE A 350 -25.74 5.04 12.86
C PHE A 350 -25.93 6.57 12.90
N LEU A 351 -27.05 7.08 12.37
CA LEU A 351 -27.40 8.49 12.40
C LEU A 351 -27.53 9.01 13.83
N ARG A 352 -28.18 8.26 14.72
CA ARG A 352 -28.30 8.62 16.15
C ARG A 352 -26.93 8.74 16.82
N GLY A 353 -26.00 7.85 16.51
CA GLY A 353 -24.67 7.83 17.10
C GLY A 353 -23.70 8.87 16.53
N TYR A 354 -23.83 9.25 15.25
CA TYR A 354 -22.77 9.96 14.51
C TYR A 354 -23.27 11.12 13.62
N ARG A 355 -24.39 11.76 14.00
CA ARG A 355 -24.99 12.86 13.21
C ARG A 355 -24.01 13.99 12.85
N LYS A 356 -23.11 14.37 13.76
CA LYS A 356 -22.19 15.51 13.55
C LYS A 356 -21.16 15.15 12.49
N GLU A 357 -20.59 13.96 12.60
CA GLU A 357 -19.58 13.43 11.70
C GLU A 357 -20.18 13.18 10.30
N ILE A 358 -21.41 12.68 10.23
CA ILE A 358 -22.13 12.51 8.96
C ILE A 358 -22.23 13.85 8.22
N LEU A 359 -22.71 14.89 8.90
CA LEU A 359 -22.83 16.24 8.33
C LEU A 359 -21.49 16.82 7.88
N GLN A 360 -20.43 16.59 8.66
CA GLN A 360 -19.10 17.11 8.38
C GLN A 360 -18.43 16.46 7.16
N TYR A 361 -18.53 15.14 7.00
CA TYR A 361 -17.66 14.43 6.05
C TYR A 361 -18.34 13.99 4.75
N ARG A 362 -19.48 13.28 4.82
CA ARG A 362 -20.09 12.59 3.66
C ARG A 362 -21.62 12.53 3.73
N TRP A 363 -22.25 13.63 4.13
CA TRP A 363 -23.71 13.70 4.32
C TRP A 363 -24.50 13.29 3.07
N HIS A 364 -24.10 13.76 1.89
CA HIS A 364 -24.79 13.49 0.63
C HIS A 364 -24.82 11.99 0.31
N LEU A 365 -23.70 11.31 0.53
CA LEU A 365 -23.57 9.87 0.29
C LEU A 365 -24.40 9.07 1.31
N PHE A 366 -24.37 9.47 2.57
CA PHE A 366 -25.13 8.79 3.62
C PHE A 366 -26.64 8.93 3.42
N PHE A 367 -27.13 10.17 3.29
CA PHE A 367 -28.57 10.44 3.22
C PHE A 367 -29.21 9.96 1.92
N SER A 368 -28.50 10.01 0.79
CA SER A 368 -29.05 9.47 -0.47
C SER A 368 -29.39 7.99 -0.37
N VAL A 369 -28.51 7.18 0.22
CA VAL A 369 -28.75 5.75 0.42
C VAL A 369 -29.77 5.52 1.54
N TYR A 370 -29.72 6.30 2.62
CA TYR A 370 -30.66 6.15 3.73
C TYR A 370 -32.11 6.43 3.29
N PHE A 371 -32.33 7.49 2.53
CA PHE A 371 -33.65 7.80 1.98
C PHE A 371 -34.11 6.77 0.95
N GLU A 372 -33.20 6.21 0.13
CA GLU A 372 -33.52 5.06 -0.73
C GLU A 372 -34.06 3.89 0.10
N SER A 373 -33.41 3.56 1.23
CA SER A 373 -33.86 2.48 2.12
C SER A 373 -35.28 2.73 2.67
N LEU A 374 -35.54 3.95 3.18
CA LEU A 374 -36.83 4.33 3.75
C LEU A 374 -37.94 4.31 2.71
N PHE A 375 -37.66 4.81 1.51
CA PHE A 375 -38.63 4.84 0.42
C PHE A 375 -39.00 3.44 -0.06
N GLN A 376 -38.02 2.54 -0.24
CA GLN A 376 -38.28 1.16 -0.64
C GLN A 376 -39.03 0.38 0.45
N GLN A 377 -38.69 0.60 1.72
CA GLN A 377 -39.41 0.01 2.84
C GLN A 377 -40.88 0.45 2.89
N GLY A 378 -41.20 1.69 2.53
CA GLY A 378 -42.58 2.18 2.49
C GLY A 378 -43.42 1.64 1.33
N ARG A 379 -42.81 0.95 0.35
CA ARG A 379 -43.49 0.32 -0.79
C ARG A 379 -43.79 -1.16 -0.61
N THR A 380 -43.04 -1.82 0.28
CA THR A 380 -43.25 -3.21 0.73
C THR A 380 -44.15 -3.24 1.94
#